data_AF-A0A5S3QH73-F1
#
_entry.id   AF-A0A5S3QH73-F1
#
_cell.length_a   1.000
_cell.length_b   1.000
_cell.length_c   1.000
_cell.angle_alpha   90.00
_cell.angle_beta   90.00
_cell.angle_gamma   90.00
#
_symmetry.space_group_name_H-M   'P 1'
#
loop_
_entity.id
_entity.type
_entity.pdbx_description
1 polymer ?
#
loop_
_entity_poly.entity_id
_entity_poly.type
_entity_poly.pdbx_seq_one_letter_code
_entity_poly.pdbx_strand_id
1 'polypeptide(L)'
;MLNKFGLSRHIPEAIKREVRQSCGYGCVICGNAIYEYEHIDPEFHKAKTHSPDKIALLCPTCHSYITRKIWSKDKILSARINPICNTSGFSKFEIDIDPNKEFVVTVCGNTFIQTSNIIEIDDKTILSILPSEDIHNSTPRISASFFDSNNNELAWISDNEWFGSANAFDIQTIGNKISIREKLGKLSLEIKFLPPNNIVISKINLTYNGISLVGNNEKSFRIITSNSELEVPKGEPTPKKVPFWVSVKGVKIFIGATNVIKYENLKGQKFSLPGYYEITESKLEIKKKIGQVQPTLTNTGSKEGSGIGIHYDLPDNEKIIKPISLTKRQNDNESCLCASNKLFKNCCKQYHVKLEQILNSSYELQQYNFEIQKLYKKQIRYTFDENLQGHISFGLSKEAIEIKLRRETGLNLSQLAFAFIGAKYYHLGYFSAPTIYNDIRQKVISELSHNLFHIPIVAEMSRKGFSSQDFLSPFLSKLKEVLAQRSEKHIEELQLTRIHYEAITLLRINYEGFHLSRTRKHQIEELFQLKSPISLKLSKELINIINKLNPYEKEGNYIANLECISYLNENEENKKAHDYTPNIYDSYIEKLKNTPNKTSHEEP
;
A
#
# COMPACT_ATOMS: atom_id res chain seq x y z
N MET A 1 -12.12 -17.20 -48.38
CA MET A 1 -11.54 -16.46 -49.54
C MET A 1 -10.15 -16.98 -49.77
N LEU A 2 -9.89 -17.54 -50.95
CA LEU A 2 -8.57 -17.98 -51.39
C LEU A 2 -7.90 -16.85 -52.18
N ASN A 3 -6.57 -16.75 -52.15
CA ASN A 3 -5.85 -15.88 -53.08
C ASN A 3 -5.68 -16.57 -54.45
N LYS A 4 -4.99 -15.90 -55.39
CA LYS A 4 -4.74 -16.42 -56.75
C LYS A 4 -3.90 -17.72 -56.81
N PHE A 5 -3.30 -18.12 -55.69
CA PHE A 5 -2.50 -19.34 -55.55
C PHE A 5 -3.22 -20.41 -54.71
N GLY A 6 -4.50 -20.22 -54.38
CA GLY A 6 -5.26 -21.17 -53.58
C GLY A 6 -4.96 -21.11 -52.07
N LEU A 7 -4.15 -20.14 -51.60
CA LEU A 7 -3.87 -19.98 -50.17
C LEU A 7 -5.07 -19.35 -49.47
N SER A 8 -5.54 -20.00 -48.40
CA SER A 8 -6.60 -19.47 -47.54
C SER A 8 -6.10 -18.33 -46.67
N ARG A 9 -6.98 -17.40 -46.26
CA ARG A 9 -6.65 -16.42 -45.21
C ARG A 9 -6.47 -17.05 -43.83
N HIS A 10 -6.87 -18.31 -43.66
CA HIS A 10 -6.70 -19.03 -42.41
C HIS A 10 -5.23 -19.42 -42.19
N ILE A 11 -4.55 -18.68 -41.32
CA ILE A 11 -3.20 -19.02 -40.86
C ILE A 11 -3.30 -20.15 -39.82
N PRO A 12 -2.55 -21.27 -39.96
CA PRO A 12 -2.49 -22.32 -38.94
C PRO A 12 -2.04 -21.81 -37.57
N GLU A 13 -2.60 -22.36 -36.48
CA GLU A 13 -2.35 -21.87 -35.12
C GLU A 13 -0.88 -21.99 -34.67
N ALA A 14 -0.15 -23.01 -35.14
CA ALA A 14 1.29 -23.15 -34.88
C ALA A 14 2.07 -21.96 -35.45
N ILE A 15 1.80 -21.61 -36.71
CA ILE A 15 2.43 -20.46 -37.39
C ILE A 15 2.02 -19.16 -36.71
N LYS A 16 0.74 -18.99 -36.35
CA LYS A 16 0.30 -17.80 -35.61
C LYS A 16 1.05 -17.63 -34.29
N ARG A 17 1.30 -18.71 -33.55
CA ARG A 17 2.06 -18.66 -32.29
C ARG A 17 3.51 -18.22 -32.52
N GLU A 18 4.17 -18.78 -33.53
CA GLU A 18 5.55 -18.38 -33.89
C GLU A 18 5.62 -16.90 -34.29
N VAL A 19 4.62 -16.40 -35.04
CA VAL A 19 4.50 -14.96 -35.35
C VAL A 19 4.34 -14.15 -34.07
N ARG A 20 3.47 -14.56 -33.14
CA ARG A 20 3.26 -13.84 -31.86
C ARG A 20 4.52 -13.78 -31.02
N GLN A 21 5.20 -14.92 -30.85
CA GLN A 21 6.46 -15.02 -30.12
C GLN A 21 7.52 -14.09 -30.69
N SER A 22 7.73 -14.16 -32.01
CA SER A 22 8.75 -13.35 -32.67
C SER A 22 8.43 -11.86 -32.75
N CYS A 23 7.14 -11.47 -32.63
CA CYS A 23 6.71 -10.07 -32.56
C CYS A 23 6.59 -9.53 -31.12
N GLY A 24 6.80 -10.35 -30.09
CA GLY A 24 6.63 -9.96 -28.69
C GLY A 24 5.17 -9.73 -28.28
N TYR A 25 4.22 -10.46 -28.88
CA TYR A 25 2.79 -10.45 -28.52
C TYR A 25 2.05 -9.12 -28.70
N GLY A 26 2.54 -8.25 -29.58
CA GLY A 26 1.90 -6.98 -29.90
C GLY A 26 2.34 -6.41 -31.24
N CYS A 27 1.79 -5.26 -31.59
CA CYS A 27 2.13 -4.52 -32.80
C CYS A 27 3.64 -4.23 -32.84
N VAL A 28 4.31 -4.68 -33.90
CA VAL A 28 5.77 -4.51 -34.03
C VAL A 28 6.22 -3.04 -34.09
N ILE A 29 5.29 -2.11 -34.39
CA ILE A 29 5.56 -0.67 -34.51
C ILE A 29 5.33 0.07 -33.20
N CYS A 30 4.19 -0.14 -32.52
CA CYS A 30 3.78 0.69 -31.38
C CYS A 30 3.57 -0.06 -30.07
N GLY A 31 3.70 -1.39 -30.05
CA GLY A 31 3.62 -2.17 -28.83
C GLY A 31 2.20 -2.56 -28.41
N ASN A 32 1.17 -2.13 -29.14
CA ASN A 32 -0.21 -2.41 -28.75
C ASN A 32 -0.53 -3.92 -28.80
N ALA A 33 -1.05 -4.49 -27.71
CA ALA A 33 -1.37 -5.92 -27.59
C ALA A 33 -2.66 -6.34 -28.32
N ILE A 34 -3.42 -5.39 -28.84
CA ILE A 34 -4.52 -5.61 -29.79
C ILE A 34 -3.93 -5.57 -31.20
N TYR A 35 -4.01 -6.70 -31.92
CA TYR A 35 -3.34 -6.88 -33.19
C TYR A 35 -4.14 -7.69 -34.21
N GLU A 36 -3.71 -7.55 -35.46
CA GLU A 36 -4.09 -8.32 -36.63
C GLU A 36 -2.83 -8.91 -37.27
N TYR A 37 -2.96 -10.03 -38.00
CA TYR A 37 -1.85 -10.64 -38.72
C TYR A 37 -1.76 -10.04 -40.11
N GLU A 38 -0.61 -9.46 -40.44
CA GLU A 38 -0.37 -8.85 -41.76
C GLU A 38 0.73 -9.58 -42.51
N HIS A 39 0.43 -9.99 -43.75
CA HIS A 39 1.43 -10.55 -44.67
C HIS A 39 2.27 -9.42 -45.25
N ILE A 40 3.58 -9.44 -44.98
CA ILE A 40 4.47 -8.33 -45.34
C ILE A 40 5.31 -8.61 -46.59
N ASP A 41 5.81 -9.84 -46.78
CA ASP A 41 6.67 -10.18 -47.90
C ASP A 41 6.65 -11.68 -48.26
N PRO A 42 5.93 -12.12 -49.31
CA PRO A 42 5.04 -11.32 -50.15
C PRO A 42 3.73 -10.98 -49.44
N GLU A 43 3.04 -9.95 -49.91
CA GLU A 43 1.65 -9.68 -49.50
C GLU A 43 0.73 -10.88 -49.72
N PHE A 44 -0.37 -10.97 -48.96
CA PHE A 44 -1.28 -12.11 -48.99
C PHE A 44 -1.73 -12.50 -50.39
N HIS A 45 -2.05 -11.53 -51.26
CA HIS A 45 -2.50 -11.80 -52.63
C HIS A 45 -1.40 -12.41 -53.54
N LYS A 46 -0.14 -12.34 -53.12
CA LYS A 46 1.04 -12.92 -53.77
C LYS A 46 1.67 -14.09 -52.99
N ALA A 47 1.23 -14.35 -51.76
CA ALA A 47 1.77 -15.40 -50.91
C ALA A 47 1.35 -16.81 -51.38
N LYS A 48 2.30 -17.75 -51.38
CA LYS A 48 2.02 -19.17 -51.67
C LYS A 48 1.85 -20.01 -50.41
N THR A 49 2.41 -19.53 -49.30
CA THR A 49 2.39 -20.20 -47.99
C THR A 49 2.26 -19.16 -46.88
N HIS A 50 1.89 -19.60 -45.68
CA HIS A 50 2.05 -18.80 -44.47
C HIS A 50 3.44 -19.07 -43.90
N SER A 51 4.32 -18.06 -43.89
CA SER A 51 5.63 -18.14 -43.23
C SER A 51 5.66 -17.20 -42.03
N PRO A 52 6.06 -17.66 -40.82
CA PRO A 52 6.12 -16.81 -39.63
C PRO A 52 6.99 -15.56 -39.79
N ASP A 53 8.11 -15.68 -40.51
CA ASP A 53 9.06 -14.58 -40.74
C ASP A 53 8.54 -13.54 -41.75
N LYS A 54 7.48 -13.89 -42.48
CA LYS A 54 6.86 -13.07 -43.52
C LYS A 54 5.50 -12.51 -43.10
N ILE A 55 5.17 -12.63 -41.82
CA ILE A 55 3.97 -12.10 -41.20
C ILE A 55 4.38 -11.27 -39.99
N ALA A 56 3.73 -10.13 -39.81
CA ALA A 56 3.90 -9.26 -38.65
C ALA A 56 2.58 -9.10 -37.91
N LEU A 57 2.67 -8.76 -36.62
CA LEU A 57 1.53 -8.26 -35.86
C LEU A 57 1.44 -6.75 -36.00
N LEU A 58 0.26 -6.24 -36.35
CA LEU A 58 -0.04 -4.81 -36.41
C LEU A 58 -1.33 -4.50 -35.68
N CYS A 59 -1.38 -3.40 -34.92
CA CYS A 59 -2.64 -2.93 -34.37
C CYS A 59 -3.55 -2.38 -35.49
N PRO A 60 -4.88 -2.31 -35.28
CA PRO A 60 -5.81 -1.81 -36.29
C PRO A 60 -5.42 -0.44 -36.88
N THR A 61 -4.88 0.45 -36.06
CA THR A 61 -4.39 1.77 -36.49
C THR A 61 -3.19 1.67 -37.44
N CYS A 62 -2.13 0.94 -37.04
CA CYS A 62 -0.94 0.78 -37.88
C CYS A 62 -1.25 -0.02 -39.15
N HIS A 63 -2.11 -1.03 -39.06
CA HIS A 63 -2.56 -1.82 -40.20
C HIS A 63 -3.35 -0.96 -41.20
N SER A 64 -4.20 -0.04 -40.71
CA SER A 64 -4.93 0.93 -41.54
C SER A 64 -3.98 1.87 -42.30
N TYR A 65 -2.93 2.40 -41.66
CA TYR A 65 -1.95 3.26 -42.34
C TYR A 65 -1.25 2.57 -43.50
N ILE A 66 -1.01 1.26 -43.38
CA ILE A 66 -0.38 0.47 -44.44
C ILE A 66 -1.38 0.16 -45.54
N THR A 67 -2.60 -0.27 -45.18
CA THR A 67 -3.67 -0.56 -46.13
C THR A 67 -4.01 0.65 -46.99
N ARG A 68 -4.00 1.84 -46.39
CA ARG A 68 -4.26 3.13 -47.06
C ARG A 68 -3.03 3.71 -47.76
N LYS A 69 -1.90 3.01 -47.74
CA LYS A 69 -0.62 3.43 -48.34
C LYS A 69 -0.08 4.76 -47.80
N ILE A 70 -0.45 5.11 -46.57
CA ILE A 70 0.15 6.23 -45.83
C ILE A 70 1.57 5.85 -45.40
N TRP A 71 1.80 4.58 -45.06
CA TRP A 71 3.11 4.01 -44.78
C TRP A 71 3.48 2.92 -45.81
N SER A 72 4.78 2.77 -46.07
CA SER A 72 5.32 1.71 -46.94
C SER A 72 5.41 0.37 -46.21
N LYS A 73 5.43 -0.73 -46.98
CA LYS A 73 5.69 -2.08 -46.47
C LYS A 73 7.09 -2.22 -45.85
N ASP A 74 8.07 -1.49 -46.40
CA ASP A 74 9.45 -1.45 -45.88
C ASP A 74 9.49 -0.98 -44.43
N LYS A 75 8.61 -0.05 -44.02
CA LYS A 75 8.51 0.38 -42.63
C LYS A 75 8.17 -0.78 -41.69
N ILE A 76 7.25 -1.66 -42.09
CA ILE A 76 6.91 -2.84 -41.28
C ILE A 76 8.04 -3.85 -41.30
N LEU A 77 8.67 -4.08 -42.47
CA LEU A 77 9.81 -4.99 -42.58
C LEU A 77 10.94 -4.58 -41.64
N SER A 78 11.28 -3.29 -41.59
CA SER A 78 12.27 -2.74 -40.66
C SER A 78 11.84 -2.92 -39.20
N ALA A 79 10.59 -2.59 -38.86
CA ALA A 79 10.07 -2.79 -37.50
C ALA A 79 10.00 -4.27 -37.09
N ARG A 80 9.82 -5.18 -38.05
CA ARG A 80 9.73 -6.62 -37.80
C ARG A 80 11.08 -7.24 -37.41
N ILE A 81 12.18 -6.67 -37.88
CA ILE A 81 13.55 -7.10 -37.52
C ILE A 81 13.79 -6.87 -36.03
N ASN A 82 13.34 -5.73 -35.50
CA ASN A 82 13.46 -5.41 -34.08
C ASN A 82 12.13 -4.86 -33.54
N PRO A 83 11.15 -5.73 -33.25
CA PRO A 83 9.83 -5.33 -32.77
C PRO A 83 9.91 -4.53 -31.48
N ILE A 84 9.15 -3.44 -31.39
CA ILE A 84 9.16 -2.59 -30.20
C ILE A 84 8.79 -3.34 -28.92
N CYS A 85 7.93 -4.37 -29.01
CA CYS A 85 7.57 -5.20 -27.86
C CYS A 85 8.76 -5.99 -27.29
N ASN A 86 9.70 -6.40 -28.15
CA ASN A 86 10.88 -7.15 -27.72
C ASN A 86 11.92 -6.21 -27.09
N THR A 87 12.02 -4.97 -27.59
CA THR A 87 12.93 -3.97 -27.02
C THR A 87 12.41 -3.38 -25.71
N SER A 88 11.10 -3.18 -25.58
CA SER A 88 10.47 -2.76 -24.32
C SER A 88 10.32 -3.90 -23.32
N GLY A 89 10.32 -5.15 -23.81
CA GLY A 89 10.06 -6.35 -23.01
C GLY A 89 8.58 -6.67 -22.80
N PHE A 90 7.65 -5.91 -23.41
CA PHE A 90 6.21 -6.12 -23.26
C PHE A 90 5.36 -5.53 -24.39
N SER A 91 4.16 -6.09 -24.57
CA SER A 91 3.05 -5.45 -25.29
C SER A 91 2.04 -4.84 -24.30
N LYS A 92 1.26 -3.83 -24.72
CA LYS A 92 0.35 -3.12 -23.80
C LYS A 92 -0.95 -2.61 -24.44
N PHE A 93 -1.97 -2.32 -23.65
CA PHE A 93 -3.12 -1.51 -24.07
C PHE A 93 -3.91 -0.99 -22.85
N GLU A 94 -4.67 0.08 -23.05
CA GLU A 94 -5.54 0.65 -22.02
C GLU A 94 -6.86 -0.11 -21.92
N ILE A 95 -7.27 -0.42 -20.70
CA ILE A 95 -8.56 -1.04 -20.40
C ILE A 95 -9.60 0.07 -20.25
N ASP A 96 -10.64 0.01 -21.08
CA ASP A 96 -11.75 0.94 -21.01
C ASP A 96 -12.70 0.58 -19.85
N ILE A 97 -12.95 1.54 -18.98
CA ILE A 97 -13.73 1.41 -17.75
C ILE A 97 -14.59 2.66 -17.62
N ASP A 98 -15.91 2.51 -17.66
CA ASP A 98 -16.83 3.65 -17.55
C ASP A 98 -16.86 4.16 -16.10
N PRO A 99 -16.46 5.43 -15.87
CA PRO A 99 -16.42 6.04 -14.55
C PRO A 99 -17.78 6.04 -13.82
N ASN A 100 -18.91 5.90 -14.53
CA ASN A 100 -20.25 6.07 -13.98
C ASN A 100 -20.97 4.76 -13.59
N LYS A 101 -20.33 3.58 -13.69
CA LYS A 101 -20.94 2.33 -13.16
C LYS A 101 -20.04 1.67 -12.13
N GLU A 102 -20.68 0.79 -11.35
CA GLU A 102 -19.97 -0.08 -10.42
C GLU A 102 -19.00 -0.99 -11.19
N PHE A 103 -17.73 -0.95 -10.79
CA PHE A 103 -16.72 -1.82 -11.33
C PHE A 103 -16.76 -3.20 -10.66
N VAL A 104 -16.75 -4.22 -11.50
CA VAL A 104 -16.98 -5.60 -11.11
C VAL A 104 -15.81 -6.44 -11.58
N VAL A 105 -15.18 -7.16 -10.65
CA VAL A 105 -14.21 -8.20 -10.99
C VAL A 105 -14.81 -9.55 -10.68
N THR A 106 -14.72 -10.48 -11.62
CA THR A 106 -15.17 -11.85 -11.43
C THR A 106 -13.97 -12.79 -11.54
N VAL A 107 -13.66 -13.53 -10.48
CA VAL A 107 -12.57 -14.53 -10.46
C VAL A 107 -13.16 -15.91 -10.30
N CYS A 108 -12.99 -16.77 -11.31
CA CYS A 108 -13.46 -18.15 -11.32
C CYS A 108 -14.95 -18.29 -10.95
N GLY A 109 -15.76 -17.29 -11.33
CA GLY A 109 -17.20 -17.23 -11.07
C GLY A 109 -17.60 -16.66 -9.71
N ASN A 110 -16.65 -16.13 -8.94
CA ASN A 110 -16.91 -15.34 -7.73
C ASN A 110 -16.80 -13.85 -8.06
N THR A 111 -17.81 -13.07 -7.70
CA THR A 111 -17.94 -11.66 -8.07
C THR A 111 -17.51 -10.75 -6.92
N PHE A 112 -16.72 -9.73 -7.21
CA PHE A 112 -16.22 -8.73 -6.29
C PHE A 112 -16.69 -7.35 -6.72
N ILE A 113 -17.28 -6.61 -5.78
CA ILE A 113 -17.79 -5.25 -5.99
C ILE A 113 -17.17 -4.38 -4.89
N GLN A 114 -16.44 -3.32 -5.27
CA GLN A 114 -15.79 -2.40 -4.32
C GLN A 114 -14.93 -3.11 -3.25
N THR A 115 -14.17 -4.13 -3.64
CA THR A 115 -13.23 -4.84 -2.75
C THR A 115 -11.82 -4.43 -3.10
N SER A 116 -11.14 -3.75 -2.16
CA SER A 116 -9.86 -3.09 -2.42
C SER A 116 -8.75 -4.08 -2.78
N ASN A 117 -8.54 -5.08 -1.92
CA ASN A 117 -7.57 -6.16 -2.14
C ASN A 117 -8.34 -7.46 -2.37
N ILE A 118 -8.31 -8.02 -3.57
CA ILE A 118 -8.99 -9.29 -3.85
C ILE A 118 -8.08 -10.44 -3.44
N ILE A 119 -6.81 -10.42 -3.86
CA ILE A 119 -5.84 -11.47 -3.55
C ILE A 119 -4.51 -10.85 -3.17
N GLU A 120 -3.99 -11.22 -2.00
CA GLU A 120 -2.68 -10.85 -1.50
C GLU A 120 -1.90 -12.11 -1.09
N ILE A 121 -0.62 -12.17 -1.43
CA ILE A 121 0.29 -13.26 -1.05
C ILE A 121 1.60 -12.65 -0.55
N ASP A 122 1.99 -12.96 0.69
CA ASP A 122 3.25 -12.51 1.33
C ASP A 122 3.50 -11.01 1.14
N ASP A 123 2.49 -10.19 1.45
CA ASP A 123 2.52 -8.71 1.33
C ASP A 123 2.58 -8.18 -0.12
N LYS A 124 2.61 -9.06 -1.12
CA LYS A 124 2.40 -8.69 -2.53
C LYS A 124 0.93 -8.78 -2.89
N THR A 125 0.37 -7.65 -3.29
CA THR A 125 -0.95 -7.59 -3.92
C THR A 125 -0.90 -8.28 -5.29
N ILE A 126 -1.61 -9.39 -5.43
CA ILE A 126 -1.71 -10.14 -6.69
C ILE A 126 -2.86 -9.62 -7.55
N LEU A 127 -3.95 -9.18 -6.92
CA LEU A 127 -5.11 -8.58 -7.58
C LEU A 127 -5.79 -7.58 -6.66
N SER A 128 -5.93 -6.33 -7.10
CA SER A 128 -6.59 -5.25 -6.37
C SER A 128 -7.43 -4.35 -7.28
N ILE A 129 -8.44 -3.74 -6.66
CA ILE A 129 -9.24 -2.65 -7.23
C ILE A 129 -9.05 -1.45 -6.30
N LEU A 130 -8.37 -0.42 -6.76
CA LEU A 130 -8.21 0.84 -6.03
C LEU A 130 -9.25 1.87 -6.51
N PRO A 131 -9.63 2.83 -5.67
CA PRO A 131 -10.36 4.00 -6.13
C PRO A 131 -9.52 4.80 -7.14
N SER A 132 -10.21 5.65 -7.92
CA SER A 132 -9.56 6.58 -8.85
C SER A 132 -8.54 7.49 -8.15
N GLU A 133 -7.49 7.90 -8.89
CA GLU A 133 -6.54 8.95 -8.46
C GLU A 133 -7.16 10.35 -8.43
N ASP A 134 -8.15 10.57 -9.29
CA ASP A 134 -8.80 11.85 -9.45
C ASP A 134 -10.20 11.79 -8.81
N ILE A 135 -10.45 12.69 -7.87
CA ILE A 135 -11.75 12.82 -7.20
C ILE A 135 -12.86 13.26 -8.19
N HIS A 136 -12.47 13.79 -9.35
CA HIS A 136 -13.36 14.19 -10.44
C HIS A 136 -13.53 13.12 -11.53
N ASN A 137 -12.60 12.18 -11.66
CA ASN A 137 -12.68 11.09 -12.61
C ASN A 137 -13.03 9.82 -11.85
N SER A 138 -14.23 9.26 -12.02
CA SER A 138 -14.68 8.14 -11.19
C SER A 138 -14.22 6.76 -11.67
N THR A 139 -13.22 6.68 -12.54
CA THR A 139 -12.70 5.40 -13.05
C THR A 139 -11.87 4.67 -11.98
N PRO A 140 -12.34 3.54 -11.42
CA PRO A 140 -11.53 2.74 -10.52
C PRO A 140 -10.29 2.20 -11.23
N ARG A 141 -9.24 1.94 -10.46
CA ARG A 141 -7.98 1.39 -10.96
C ARG A 141 -7.87 -0.09 -10.61
N ILE A 142 -7.67 -0.93 -11.60
CA ILE A 142 -7.29 -2.34 -11.39
C ILE A 142 -5.78 -2.49 -11.53
N SER A 143 -5.18 -3.25 -10.62
CA SER A 143 -3.80 -3.71 -10.71
C SER A 143 -3.74 -5.20 -10.38
N ALA A 144 -2.92 -5.94 -11.12
CA ALA A 144 -2.77 -7.38 -10.97
C ALA A 144 -1.42 -7.86 -11.48
N SER A 145 -0.86 -8.92 -10.90
CA SER A 145 0.35 -9.58 -11.41
C SER A 145 0.10 -11.06 -11.61
N PHE A 146 0.54 -11.60 -12.73
CA PHE A 146 0.32 -13.00 -13.09
C PHE A 146 1.65 -13.74 -13.29
N PHE A 147 1.84 -14.85 -12.60
CA PHE A 147 3.09 -15.62 -12.59
C PHE A 147 2.92 -17.03 -13.18
N ASP A 148 4.00 -17.57 -13.72
CA ASP A 148 4.10 -18.98 -14.12
C ASP A 148 4.40 -19.91 -12.91
N SER A 149 4.61 -21.20 -13.17
CA SER A 149 4.96 -22.16 -12.12
C SER A 149 6.38 -22.02 -11.56
N ASN A 150 7.24 -21.24 -12.23
CA ASN A 150 8.60 -20.94 -11.83
C ASN A 150 8.73 -19.54 -11.19
N ASN A 151 7.61 -18.89 -10.86
CA ASN A 151 7.54 -17.54 -10.28
C ASN A 151 7.97 -16.41 -11.23
N ASN A 152 8.01 -16.64 -12.55
CA ASN A 152 8.27 -15.58 -13.53
C ASN A 152 6.97 -14.83 -13.85
N GLU A 153 7.03 -13.49 -13.94
CA GLU A 153 5.87 -12.67 -14.31
C GLU A 153 5.56 -12.80 -15.82
N LEU A 154 4.36 -13.29 -16.12
CA LEU A 154 3.86 -13.52 -17.48
C LEU A 154 3.10 -12.31 -18.03
N ALA A 155 2.41 -11.59 -17.16
CA ALA A 155 1.64 -10.39 -17.48
C ALA A 155 1.30 -9.65 -16.20
N TRP A 156 0.95 -8.37 -16.34
CA TRP A 156 0.45 -7.57 -15.24
C TRP A 156 -0.54 -6.53 -15.75
N ILE A 157 -1.30 -5.98 -14.82
CA ILE A 157 -2.12 -4.80 -15.02
C ILE A 157 -1.59 -3.76 -14.05
N SER A 158 -1.29 -2.56 -14.54
CA SER A 158 -0.91 -1.41 -13.71
C SER A 158 -1.89 -0.29 -14.01
N ASP A 159 -2.72 0.07 -13.04
CA ASP A 159 -3.62 1.22 -13.12
C ASP A 159 -4.43 1.28 -14.42
N ASN A 160 -5.16 0.19 -14.73
CA ASN A 160 -5.97 0.00 -15.93
C ASN A 160 -5.19 -0.17 -17.25
N GLU A 161 -3.87 -0.22 -17.23
CA GLU A 161 -3.08 -0.59 -18.40
C GLU A 161 -2.67 -2.07 -18.31
N TRP A 162 -3.02 -2.85 -19.34
CA TRP A 162 -2.59 -4.22 -19.48
C TRP A 162 -1.16 -4.28 -20.04
N PHE A 163 -0.36 -5.21 -19.55
CA PHE A 163 0.96 -5.54 -20.05
C PHE A 163 1.13 -7.05 -20.23
N GLY A 164 1.57 -7.47 -21.40
CA GLY A 164 1.96 -8.85 -21.70
C GLY A 164 3.48 -8.98 -21.82
N SER A 165 4.10 -9.83 -21.01
CA SER A 165 5.56 -10.03 -21.04
C SER A 165 6.02 -10.65 -22.36
N ALA A 166 7.07 -10.08 -22.97
CA ALA A 166 7.71 -10.67 -24.14
C ALA A 166 8.40 -12.02 -23.84
N ASN A 167 8.64 -12.32 -22.56
CA ASN A 167 9.22 -13.58 -22.09
C ASN A 167 8.18 -14.68 -21.82
N ALA A 168 6.89 -14.39 -21.94
CA ALA A 168 5.85 -15.41 -21.81
C ALA A 168 6.01 -16.49 -22.90
N PHE A 169 5.44 -17.68 -22.71
CA PHE A 169 5.49 -18.72 -23.75
C PHE A 169 4.51 -18.40 -24.90
N ASP A 170 3.26 -18.06 -24.58
CA ASP A 170 2.27 -17.60 -25.56
C ASP A 170 1.22 -16.71 -24.90
N ILE A 171 1.04 -15.50 -25.44
CA ILE A 171 -0.06 -14.60 -25.12
C ILE A 171 -0.90 -14.43 -26.38
N GLN A 172 -2.19 -14.71 -26.28
CA GLN A 172 -3.12 -14.62 -27.40
C GLN A 172 -4.29 -13.70 -27.06
N THR A 173 -4.46 -12.66 -27.87
CA THR A 173 -5.61 -11.75 -27.84
C THR A 173 -6.60 -12.14 -28.95
N ILE A 174 -7.85 -12.46 -28.59
CA ILE A 174 -8.96 -12.71 -29.53
C ILE A 174 -10.19 -11.95 -29.04
N GLY A 175 -10.62 -10.96 -29.81
CA GLY A 175 -11.73 -10.08 -29.41
C GLY A 175 -11.41 -9.41 -28.07
N ASN A 176 -12.30 -9.59 -27.10
CA ASN A 176 -12.15 -9.05 -25.75
C ASN A 176 -11.50 -10.02 -24.75
N LYS A 177 -10.91 -11.12 -25.24
CA LYS A 177 -10.34 -12.19 -24.43
C LYS A 177 -8.84 -12.27 -24.62
N ILE A 178 -8.11 -12.37 -23.51
CA ILE A 178 -6.68 -12.66 -23.49
C ILE A 178 -6.46 -14.01 -22.81
N SER A 179 -5.61 -14.83 -23.43
CA SER A 179 -5.24 -16.15 -22.96
C SER A 179 -3.72 -16.26 -22.88
N ILE A 180 -3.21 -16.66 -21.71
CA ILE A 180 -1.78 -16.85 -21.48
C ILE A 180 -1.49 -18.31 -21.19
N ARG A 181 -0.49 -18.86 -21.89
CA ARG A 181 -0.02 -20.23 -21.71
C ARG A 181 1.41 -20.22 -21.22
N GLU A 182 1.71 -21.11 -20.28
CA GLU A 182 3.07 -21.35 -19.81
C GLU A 182 3.81 -22.35 -20.70
N LYS A 183 3.09 -23.30 -21.29
CA LYS A 183 3.61 -24.24 -22.28
C LYS A 183 2.48 -24.78 -23.15
N LEU A 184 2.82 -25.57 -24.17
CA LEU A 184 1.84 -26.17 -25.06
C LEU A 184 0.77 -26.93 -24.26
N GLY A 185 -0.51 -26.63 -24.50
CA GLY A 185 -1.66 -27.22 -23.80
C GLY A 185 -1.91 -26.70 -22.37
N LYS A 186 -0.96 -26.03 -21.71
CA LYS A 186 -1.10 -25.51 -20.34
C LYS A 186 -1.53 -24.04 -20.34
N LEU A 187 -2.84 -23.81 -20.26
CA LEU A 187 -3.43 -22.47 -20.09
C LEU A 187 -3.34 -22.02 -18.63
N SER A 188 -2.63 -20.92 -18.37
CA SER A 188 -2.36 -20.37 -17.04
C SER A 188 -3.31 -19.24 -16.67
N LEU A 189 -3.69 -18.41 -17.63
CA LEU A 189 -4.65 -17.32 -17.41
C LEU A 189 -5.63 -17.22 -18.58
N GLU A 190 -6.90 -17.02 -18.27
CA GLU A 190 -7.89 -16.53 -19.24
C GLU A 190 -8.63 -15.35 -18.60
N ILE A 191 -8.54 -14.18 -19.25
CA ILE A 191 -9.17 -12.93 -18.82
C ILE A 191 -10.04 -12.38 -19.96
N LYS A 192 -11.19 -11.81 -19.60
CA LYS A 192 -12.11 -11.14 -20.52
C LYS A 192 -12.43 -9.75 -19.99
N PHE A 193 -12.42 -8.77 -20.89
CA PHE A 193 -12.85 -7.41 -20.61
C PHE A 193 -14.26 -7.23 -21.16
N LEU A 194 -15.24 -7.02 -20.30
CA LEU A 194 -16.65 -6.87 -20.64
C LEU A 194 -17.07 -5.42 -20.34
N PRO A 195 -17.18 -4.58 -21.38
CA PRO A 195 -17.68 -3.22 -21.21
C PRO A 195 -19.08 -3.21 -20.58
N PRO A 196 -19.42 -2.16 -19.81
CA PRO A 196 -18.58 -0.99 -19.58
C PRO A 196 -17.61 -1.13 -18.39
N ASN A 197 -17.73 -2.17 -17.55
CA ASN A 197 -17.12 -2.17 -16.20
C ASN A 197 -16.81 -3.55 -15.57
N ASN A 198 -16.75 -4.62 -16.36
CA ASN A 198 -16.60 -5.97 -15.83
C ASN A 198 -15.34 -6.66 -16.36
N ILE A 199 -14.48 -7.13 -15.45
CA ILE A 199 -13.31 -7.95 -15.79
C ILE A 199 -13.54 -9.36 -15.27
N VAL A 200 -13.46 -10.36 -16.15
CA VAL A 200 -13.71 -11.76 -15.82
C VAL A 200 -12.44 -12.58 -16.01
N ILE A 201 -11.85 -13.04 -14.91
CA ILE A 201 -10.80 -14.04 -14.88
C ILE A 201 -11.48 -15.41 -14.83
N SER A 202 -11.63 -16.05 -15.98
CA SER A 202 -12.34 -17.34 -16.12
C SER A 202 -11.49 -18.56 -15.80
N LYS A 203 -10.17 -18.41 -15.85
CA LYS A 203 -9.20 -19.43 -15.46
C LYS A 203 -7.95 -18.78 -14.89
N ILE A 204 -7.45 -19.35 -13.79
CA ILE A 204 -6.18 -18.98 -13.18
C ILE A 204 -5.43 -20.25 -12.75
N ASN A 205 -4.14 -20.29 -13.04
CA ASN A 205 -3.19 -21.28 -12.56
C ASN A 205 -1.86 -20.56 -12.39
N LEU A 206 -1.67 -20.02 -11.20
CA LEU A 206 -0.57 -19.13 -10.83
C LEU A 206 0.15 -19.72 -9.63
N THR A 207 1.48 -19.57 -9.59
CA THR A 207 2.28 -19.89 -8.39
C THR A 207 3.14 -18.70 -8.04
N TYR A 208 3.08 -18.28 -6.78
CA TYR A 208 3.91 -17.21 -6.24
C TYR A 208 4.42 -17.60 -4.86
N ASN A 209 5.74 -17.54 -4.62
CA ASN A 209 6.38 -17.96 -3.37
C ASN A 209 5.96 -19.35 -2.84
N GLY A 210 5.76 -20.32 -3.75
CA GLY A 210 5.32 -21.68 -3.38
C GLY A 210 3.83 -21.81 -3.02
N ILE A 211 3.04 -20.74 -3.21
CA ILE A 211 1.60 -20.72 -3.03
C ILE A 211 0.93 -20.77 -4.39
N SER A 212 0.01 -21.72 -4.60
CA SER A 212 -0.68 -21.91 -5.87
C SER A 212 -2.13 -21.42 -5.81
N LEU A 213 -2.51 -20.61 -6.80
CA LEU A 213 -3.88 -20.18 -7.06
C LEU A 213 -4.39 -20.92 -8.30
N VAL A 214 -5.35 -21.81 -8.13
CA VAL A 214 -5.85 -22.67 -9.20
C VAL A 214 -7.37 -22.60 -9.27
N GLY A 215 -7.92 -22.18 -10.39
CA GLY A 215 -9.36 -22.17 -10.56
C GLY A 215 -9.83 -22.05 -11.99
N ASN A 216 -11.10 -22.39 -12.20
CA ASN A 216 -11.80 -22.16 -13.44
C ASN A 216 -13.29 -21.86 -13.18
N ASN A 217 -13.97 -21.33 -14.18
CA ASN A 217 -15.40 -20.99 -14.13
C ASN A 217 -16.37 -22.20 -14.09
N GLU A 218 -15.87 -23.43 -14.02
CA GLU A 218 -16.68 -24.66 -14.02
C GLU A 218 -16.72 -25.36 -12.65
N LYS A 219 -15.63 -25.30 -11.88
CA LYS A 219 -15.45 -26.07 -10.64
C LYS A 219 -15.39 -25.17 -9.41
N SER A 220 -14.17 -24.85 -8.99
CA SER A 220 -13.84 -24.12 -7.78
C SER A 220 -12.58 -23.32 -8.00
N PHE A 221 -12.40 -22.31 -7.16
CA PHE A 221 -11.16 -21.59 -6.97
C PHE A 221 -10.46 -22.16 -5.74
N ARG A 222 -9.21 -22.57 -5.89
CA ARG A 222 -8.39 -23.19 -4.85
C ARG A 222 -7.14 -22.38 -4.58
N ILE A 223 -6.77 -22.35 -3.31
CA ILE A 223 -5.56 -21.71 -2.79
C ILE A 223 -4.83 -22.77 -2.00
N ILE A 224 -3.61 -23.05 -2.41
CA ILE A 224 -2.83 -24.18 -1.90
C ILE A 224 -1.50 -23.63 -1.40
N THR A 225 -1.24 -23.80 -0.10
CA THR A 225 0.09 -23.59 0.50
C THR A 225 0.74 -24.96 0.74
N SER A 226 1.93 -25.00 1.35
CA SER A 226 2.56 -26.27 1.70
C SER A 226 1.73 -27.11 2.68
N ASN A 227 0.96 -26.48 3.56
CA ASN A 227 0.24 -27.16 4.65
C ASN A 227 -1.25 -26.80 4.76
N SER A 228 -1.75 -25.81 4.01
CA SER A 228 -3.14 -25.36 4.08
C SER A 228 -3.78 -25.32 2.70
N GLU A 229 -5.07 -25.62 2.63
CA GLU A 229 -5.84 -25.53 1.39
C GLU A 229 -7.18 -24.85 1.63
N LEU A 230 -7.53 -23.92 0.74
CA LEU A 230 -8.87 -23.37 0.65
C LEU A 230 -9.48 -23.77 -0.69
N GLU A 231 -10.73 -24.23 -0.66
CA GLU A 231 -11.55 -24.46 -1.85
C GLU A 231 -12.85 -23.66 -1.78
N VAL A 232 -13.01 -22.72 -2.72
CA VAL A 232 -14.19 -21.86 -2.88
C VAL A 232 -14.93 -22.27 -4.15
N PRO A 233 -16.15 -22.82 -4.08
CA PRO A 233 -16.90 -23.18 -5.28
C PRO A 233 -17.44 -21.92 -5.97
N LYS A 234 -17.88 -22.08 -7.20
CA LYS A 234 -18.47 -21.00 -7.99
C LYS A 234 -19.74 -20.43 -7.32
N GLY A 235 -19.86 -19.10 -7.31
CA GLY A 235 -21.11 -18.40 -6.96
C GLY A 235 -21.34 -18.20 -5.45
N GLU A 236 -20.27 -18.26 -4.65
CA GLU A 236 -20.28 -18.03 -3.19
C GLU A 236 -19.81 -16.62 -2.85
N PRO A 237 -20.17 -16.08 -1.66
CA PRO A 237 -20.73 -14.74 -1.56
C PRO A 237 -19.75 -13.65 -1.97
N THR A 238 -20.30 -12.66 -2.67
CA THR A 238 -19.72 -11.36 -3.01
C THR A 238 -19.30 -10.65 -1.71
N PRO A 239 -18.02 -10.66 -1.31
CA PRO A 239 -17.59 -9.84 -0.19
C PRO A 239 -17.81 -8.39 -0.63
N LYS A 240 -18.62 -7.65 0.10
CA LYS A 240 -18.82 -6.21 -0.11
C LYS A 240 -18.13 -5.49 1.03
N LYS A 241 -17.21 -4.58 0.74
CA LYS A 241 -16.53 -3.74 1.75
C LYS A 241 -15.70 -4.52 2.79
N VAL A 242 -15.09 -5.63 2.41
CA VAL A 242 -14.06 -6.29 3.23
C VAL A 242 -12.68 -5.70 2.91
N PRO A 243 -11.75 -5.60 3.87
CA PRO A 243 -10.42 -5.03 3.63
C PRO A 243 -9.61 -5.88 2.62
N PHE A 244 -9.80 -7.19 2.65
CA PHE A 244 -9.31 -8.13 1.65
C PHE A 244 -10.30 -9.29 1.46
N TRP A 245 -10.29 -9.95 0.29
CA TRP A 245 -10.99 -11.24 0.14
C TRP A 245 -10.10 -12.41 0.56
N VAL A 246 -8.90 -12.53 -0.01
CA VAL A 246 -7.90 -13.52 0.41
C VAL A 246 -6.58 -12.82 0.70
N SER A 247 -5.99 -13.13 1.86
CA SER A 247 -4.59 -12.86 2.16
C SER A 247 -3.88 -14.15 2.55
N VAL A 248 -2.70 -14.42 2.02
CA VAL A 248 -1.86 -15.56 2.41
C VAL A 248 -0.57 -15.05 3.01
N LYS A 249 -0.20 -15.53 4.20
CA LYS A 249 1.07 -15.20 4.87
C LYS A 249 1.80 -16.49 5.20
N GLY A 250 2.81 -16.82 4.39
CA GLY A 250 3.48 -18.12 4.44
C GLY A 250 2.48 -19.27 4.26
N VAL A 251 2.28 -20.06 5.31
CA VAL A 251 1.39 -21.24 5.26
C VAL A 251 -0.06 -20.95 5.65
N LYS A 252 -0.35 -19.75 6.17
CA LYS A 252 -1.67 -19.36 6.68
C LYS A 252 -2.50 -18.68 5.61
N ILE A 253 -3.76 -19.08 5.51
CA ILE A 253 -4.74 -18.48 4.57
C ILE A 253 -5.78 -17.71 5.38
N PHE A 254 -5.99 -16.44 5.02
CA PHE A 254 -6.99 -15.57 5.61
C PHE A 254 -8.09 -15.25 4.59
N ILE A 255 -9.36 -15.41 4.96
CA ILE A 255 -10.51 -15.10 4.10
C ILE A 255 -11.37 -14.04 4.75
N GLY A 256 -11.47 -12.86 4.13
CA GLY A 256 -12.40 -11.83 4.56
C GLY A 256 -13.85 -12.21 4.28
N ALA A 257 -14.72 -11.97 5.26
CA ALA A 257 -16.16 -12.18 5.12
C ALA A 257 -16.94 -11.04 5.76
N THR A 258 -18.06 -10.68 5.13
CA THR A 258 -18.95 -9.61 5.58
C THR A 258 -19.74 -9.95 6.83
N ASN A 259 -20.01 -11.24 7.04
CA ASN A 259 -20.77 -11.75 8.18
C ASN A 259 -20.06 -12.98 8.74
N VAL A 260 -19.17 -12.75 9.69
CA VAL A 260 -18.43 -13.82 10.36
C VAL A 260 -19.18 -14.30 11.60
N ILE A 261 -19.74 -13.36 12.40
CA ILE A 261 -20.50 -13.67 13.61
C ILE A 261 -21.75 -12.79 13.73
N LYS A 262 -22.80 -13.34 14.32
CA LYS A 262 -23.96 -12.59 14.83
C LYS A 262 -23.69 -12.18 16.28
N TYR A 263 -23.67 -10.89 16.53
CA TYR A 263 -23.44 -10.30 17.84
C TYR A 263 -24.74 -9.69 18.37
N GLU A 264 -25.05 -9.90 19.65
CA GLU A 264 -26.16 -9.22 20.33
C GLU A 264 -25.59 -8.43 21.51
N ASN A 265 -25.84 -7.12 21.54
CA ASN A 265 -25.35 -6.28 22.63
C ASN A 265 -26.23 -6.42 23.88
N LEU A 266 -25.78 -5.85 25.00
CA LEU A 266 -26.50 -5.89 26.29
C LEU A 266 -27.87 -5.20 26.27
N LYS A 267 -28.23 -4.50 25.18
CA LYS A 267 -29.54 -3.89 24.95
C LYS A 267 -30.45 -4.74 24.06
N GLY A 268 -30.02 -5.95 23.70
CA GLY A 268 -30.75 -6.87 22.81
C GLY A 268 -30.67 -6.52 21.32
N GLN A 269 -29.79 -5.60 20.92
CA GLN A 269 -29.62 -5.22 19.52
C GLN A 269 -28.69 -6.20 18.83
N LYS A 270 -29.13 -6.75 17.69
CA LYS A 270 -28.39 -7.75 16.91
C LYS A 270 -27.66 -7.11 15.74
N PHE A 271 -26.39 -7.48 15.57
CA PHE A 271 -25.48 -7.03 14.52
C PHE A 271 -24.84 -8.23 13.83
N SER A 272 -24.45 -8.08 12.57
CA SER A 272 -23.55 -9.02 11.91
C SER A 272 -22.19 -8.36 11.75
N LEU A 273 -21.14 -9.05 12.17
CA LEU A 273 -19.81 -8.48 12.27
C LEU A 273 -18.93 -8.93 11.10
N PRO A 274 -18.29 -8.00 10.38
CA PRO A 274 -17.27 -8.35 9.42
C PRO A 274 -16.03 -8.89 10.13
N GLY A 275 -15.24 -9.68 9.42
CA GLY A 275 -14.03 -10.27 9.96
C GLY A 275 -13.33 -11.13 8.94
N TYR A 276 -12.52 -12.07 9.41
CA TYR A 276 -11.86 -13.06 8.57
C TYR A 276 -11.71 -14.42 9.24
N TYR A 277 -11.67 -15.46 8.41
CA TYR A 277 -11.32 -16.82 8.82
C TYR A 277 -9.80 -17.01 8.62
N GLU A 278 -9.09 -17.50 9.64
CA GLU A 278 -7.70 -17.94 9.54
C GLU A 278 -7.67 -19.47 9.43
N ILE A 279 -7.04 -19.99 8.37
CA ILE A 279 -6.86 -21.42 8.14
C ILE A 279 -5.39 -21.75 8.38
N THR A 280 -5.12 -22.60 9.37
CA THR A 280 -3.77 -23.05 9.71
C THR A 280 -3.70 -24.57 9.66
N GLU A 281 -2.78 -25.09 8.84
CA GLU A 281 -2.48 -26.51 8.68
C GLU A 281 -3.73 -27.37 8.44
N SER A 282 -4.69 -26.85 7.68
CA SER A 282 -5.99 -27.48 7.47
C SER A 282 -6.51 -27.24 6.05
N LYS A 283 -7.43 -28.11 5.61
CA LYS A 283 -8.23 -27.89 4.40
C LYS A 283 -9.61 -27.38 4.78
N LEU A 284 -9.97 -26.20 4.28
CA LEU A 284 -11.31 -25.62 4.37
C LEU A 284 -12.03 -25.70 3.02
N GLU A 285 -13.21 -26.32 3.03
CA GLU A 285 -14.12 -26.38 1.90
C GLU A 285 -15.40 -25.60 2.21
N ILE A 286 -15.75 -24.64 1.36
CA ILE A 286 -17.01 -23.89 1.44
C ILE A 286 -18.07 -24.63 0.59
N LYS A 287 -19.21 -25.01 1.18
CA LYS A 287 -20.30 -25.73 0.48
C LYS A 287 -21.62 -24.99 0.59
N LYS A 288 -22.30 -24.74 -0.52
CA LYS A 288 -23.71 -24.33 -0.55
C LYS A 288 -24.57 -25.39 -1.18
N LYS A 289 -25.50 -25.96 -0.41
CA LYS A 289 -26.55 -26.83 -0.99
C LYS A 289 -27.60 -25.96 -1.69
N ILE A 290 -28.19 -26.48 -2.77
CA ILE A 290 -29.32 -25.84 -3.45
C ILE A 290 -30.43 -25.57 -2.42
N GLY A 291 -30.86 -24.31 -2.29
CA GLY A 291 -31.88 -23.88 -1.33
C GLY A 291 -31.36 -23.42 0.04
N GLN A 292 -30.06 -23.56 0.37
CA GLN A 292 -29.50 -22.99 1.59
C GLN A 292 -29.14 -21.51 1.43
N VAL A 293 -29.53 -20.72 2.43
CA VAL A 293 -29.26 -19.27 2.50
C VAL A 293 -27.80 -18.98 2.86
N GLN A 294 -27.15 -19.84 3.64
CA GLN A 294 -25.76 -19.66 4.08
C GLN A 294 -24.86 -20.86 3.72
N PRO A 295 -23.59 -20.62 3.36
CA PRO A 295 -22.61 -21.67 3.14
C PRO A 295 -22.32 -22.48 4.41
N THR A 296 -22.00 -23.75 4.22
CA THR A 296 -21.47 -24.65 5.24
C THR A 296 -19.94 -24.70 5.10
N LEU A 297 -19.22 -24.49 6.20
CA LEU A 297 -17.76 -24.63 6.26
C LEU A 297 -17.41 -26.04 6.71
N THR A 298 -16.64 -26.78 5.90
CA THR A 298 -16.12 -28.11 6.28
C THR A 298 -14.61 -28.00 6.49
N ASN A 299 -14.14 -28.29 7.71
CA ASN A 299 -12.72 -28.33 8.03
C ASN A 299 -12.22 -29.78 8.10
N THR A 300 -11.06 -30.05 7.51
CA THR A 300 -10.34 -31.31 7.67
C THR A 300 -8.88 -31.02 8.01
N GLY A 301 -8.45 -31.39 9.21
CA GLY A 301 -7.09 -31.22 9.71
C GLY A 301 -6.61 -32.53 10.36
N SER A 302 -5.35 -32.90 10.12
CA SER A 302 -4.79 -34.21 10.54
C SER A 302 -3.76 -34.11 11.66
N LYS A 303 -3.41 -32.90 12.12
CA LYS A 303 -2.37 -32.65 13.13
C LYS A 303 -2.91 -31.85 14.31
N GLU A 304 -2.27 -32.03 15.46
CA GLU A 304 -2.51 -31.21 16.65
C GLU A 304 -2.10 -29.76 16.35
N GLY A 305 -3.01 -28.80 16.51
CA GLY A 305 -2.82 -27.40 16.11
C GLY A 305 -3.45 -27.01 14.76
N SER A 306 -3.92 -27.98 13.97
CA SER A 306 -4.74 -27.73 12.77
C SER A 306 -6.10 -27.13 13.18
N GLY A 307 -6.48 -25.99 12.61
CA GLY A 307 -7.77 -25.38 12.94
C GLY A 307 -8.18 -24.21 12.05
N ILE A 308 -9.41 -23.74 12.30
CA ILE A 308 -9.95 -22.50 11.76
C ILE A 308 -10.09 -21.51 12.90
N GLY A 309 -9.33 -20.42 12.83
CA GLY A 309 -9.51 -19.24 13.66
C GLY A 309 -10.59 -18.34 13.08
N ILE A 310 -11.41 -17.75 13.93
CA ILE A 310 -12.40 -16.75 13.54
C ILE A 310 -11.99 -15.42 14.17
N HIS A 311 -11.71 -14.43 13.33
CA HIS A 311 -11.30 -13.10 13.74
C HIS A 311 -12.35 -12.10 13.29
N TYR A 312 -12.73 -11.18 14.17
CA TYR A 312 -13.75 -10.18 13.91
C TYR A 312 -13.58 -9.06 14.92
N ASP A 313 -13.90 -7.86 14.47
CA ASP A 313 -13.96 -6.71 15.36
C ASP A 313 -15.34 -6.71 16.02
N LEU A 314 -15.42 -6.92 17.34
CA LEU A 314 -16.68 -6.60 18.04
C LEU A 314 -16.90 -5.08 17.89
N PRO A 315 -18.14 -4.63 17.65
CA PRO A 315 -18.48 -3.21 17.63
C PRO A 315 -18.27 -2.59 19.02
N ASP A 316 -18.21 -3.45 20.04
CA ASP A 316 -17.83 -3.14 21.42
C ASP A 316 -16.41 -3.67 21.79
N ASN A 317 -15.61 -4.16 20.82
CA ASN A 317 -14.16 -4.47 20.92
C ASN A 317 -13.28 -3.44 20.20
N GLU A 318 -13.78 -2.22 20.02
CA GLU A 318 -13.02 -1.27 20.81
C GLU A 318 -13.12 -1.81 22.26
N LYS A 319 -12.09 -2.55 22.71
CA LYS A 319 -11.51 -2.22 23.99
C LYS A 319 -11.14 -0.75 23.88
N ILE A 320 -12.15 0.13 23.89
CA ILE A 320 -12.15 1.23 24.81
C ILE A 320 -12.13 0.54 26.17
N ILE A 321 -10.94 0.07 26.53
CA ILE A 321 -10.40 0.52 27.79
C ILE A 321 -10.50 2.03 27.64
N LYS A 322 -11.65 2.58 28.04
CA LYS A 322 -11.89 4.02 28.05
C LYS A 322 -10.62 4.60 28.63
N PRO A 323 -9.90 5.43 27.87
CA PRO A 323 -8.58 5.88 28.28
C PRO A 323 -8.69 6.31 29.73
N ILE A 324 -8.04 5.57 30.63
CA ILE A 324 -8.38 5.68 32.04
C ILE A 324 -7.81 7.00 32.49
N SER A 325 -8.66 8.01 32.68
CA SER A 325 -8.20 9.32 33.11
C SER A 325 -7.58 9.21 34.49
N LEU A 326 -6.29 9.50 34.57
CA LEU A 326 -5.52 9.54 35.81
C LEU A 326 -5.66 10.88 36.54
N THR A 327 -6.44 11.82 36.02
CA THR A 327 -6.70 13.12 36.67
C THR A 327 -8.12 13.23 37.23
N LYS A 328 -8.98 12.26 36.93
CA LYS A 328 -10.35 12.24 37.48
C LYS A 328 -10.32 11.64 38.88
N ARG A 329 -10.61 12.45 39.90
CA ARG A 329 -10.77 11.98 41.28
C ARG A 329 -11.94 10.99 41.36
N GLN A 330 -11.70 9.84 41.98
CA GLN A 330 -12.68 8.77 42.20
C GLN A 330 -12.61 8.36 43.68
N ASN A 331 -13.75 8.02 44.31
CA ASN A 331 -13.74 7.60 45.71
C ASN A 331 -13.15 6.19 45.86
N ASP A 332 -12.44 5.95 46.96
CA ASP A 332 -11.73 4.70 47.25
C ASP A 332 -12.62 3.45 47.18
N ASN A 333 -13.91 3.59 47.54
CA ASN A 333 -14.88 2.51 47.61
C ASN A 333 -15.77 2.39 46.34
N GLU A 334 -15.51 3.19 45.30
CA GLU A 334 -16.21 3.05 44.02
C GLU A 334 -15.53 2.01 43.12
N SER A 335 -16.32 1.36 42.25
CA SER A 335 -15.82 0.47 41.21
C SER A 335 -14.90 1.22 40.25
N CYS A 336 -13.67 0.74 40.06
CA CYS A 336 -12.69 1.48 39.27
C CYS A 336 -13.10 1.59 37.79
N LEU A 337 -12.99 2.81 37.24
CA LEU A 337 -13.28 3.10 35.83
C LEU A 337 -12.37 2.35 34.83
N CYS A 338 -11.36 1.64 35.33
CA CYS A 338 -10.48 0.76 34.57
C CYS A 338 -11.16 -0.53 34.06
N ALA A 339 -12.43 -0.76 34.40
CA ALA A 339 -13.18 -1.98 34.10
C ALA A 339 -12.54 -3.29 34.63
N SER A 340 -11.65 -3.20 35.63
CA SER A 340 -11.03 -4.38 36.25
C SER A 340 -11.91 -5.11 37.26
N ASN A 341 -13.14 -4.62 37.47
CA ASN A 341 -14.06 -5.06 38.53
C ASN A 341 -13.47 -4.98 39.97
N LYS A 342 -12.39 -4.22 40.19
CA LYS A 342 -11.83 -3.93 41.52
C LYS A 342 -12.24 -2.53 42.01
N LEU A 343 -12.23 -2.32 43.32
CA LEU A 343 -12.37 -1.00 43.93
C LEU A 343 -11.23 -0.07 43.49
N PHE A 344 -11.49 1.23 43.34
CA PHE A 344 -10.48 2.21 42.91
C PHE A 344 -9.19 2.15 43.75
N LYS A 345 -9.34 2.05 45.08
CA LYS A 345 -8.20 1.89 46.01
C LYS A 345 -7.31 0.67 45.74
N ASN A 346 -7.87 -0.36 45.11
CA ASN A 346 -7.22 -1.62 44.75
C ASN A 346 -6.96 -1.78 43.23
N CYS A 347 -7.26 -0.78 42.38
CA CYS A 347 -6.93 -0.76 40.94
C CYS A 347 -6.02 0.45 40.60
N CYS A 348 -6.62 1.55 40.11
CA CYS A 348 -5.87 2.64 39.49
C CYS A 348 -5.32 3.69 40.47
N LYS A 349 -5.70 3.66 41.76
CA LYS A 349 -5.21 4.63 42.76
C LYS A 349 -3.69 4.67 42.84
N GLN A 350 -3.02 3.52 42.80
CA GLN A 350 -1.56 3.42 42.82
C GLN A 350 -0.89 4.18 41.66
N TYR A 351 -1.51 4.19 40.47
CA TYR A 351 -0.98 4.88 39.30
C TYR A 351 -1.21 6.40 39.38
N HIS A 352 -2.33 6.85 39.97
CA HIS A 352 -2.57 8.26 40.25
C HIS A 352 -1.52 8.81 41.23
N VAL A 353 -1.29 8.10 42.33
CA VAL A 353 -0.27 8.47 43.32
C VAL A 353 1.12 8.49 42.69
N LYS A 354 1.46 7.47 41.90
CA LYS A 354 2.75 7.40 41.19
C LYS A 354 2.93 8.54 40.19
N LEU A 355 1.87 8.93 39.46
CA LEU A 355 1.89 10.06 38.54
C LEU A 355 2.14 11.37 39.27
N GLU A 356 1.42 11.64 40.35
CA GLU A 356 1.64 12.84 41.17
C GLU A 356 3.05 12.86 41.79
N GLN A 357 3.57 11.72 42.24
CA GLN A 357 4.93 11.61 42.74
C GLN A 357 5.95 11.97 41.67
N ILE A 358 5.82 11.44 40.45
CA ILE A 358 6.75 11.73 39.35
C ILE A 358 6.64 13.19 38.93
N LEU A 359 5.43 13.72 38.73
CA LEU A 359 5.22 15.13 38.39
C LEU A 359 5.81 16.08 39.43
N ASN A 360 5.87 15.67 40.69
CA ASN A 360 6.46 16.45 41.77
C ASN A 360 7.94 16.14 42.06
N SER A 361 8.52 15.15 41.38
CA SER A 361 9.91 14.70 41.64
C SER A 361 10.99 15.54 40.94
N SER A 362 10.62 16.35 39.93
CA SER A 362 11.56 17.19 39.17
C SER A 362 10.97 18.57 38.92
N TYR A 363 11.74 19.60 39.25
CA TYR A 363 11.38 20.99 38.98
C TYR A 363 11.27 21.25 37.48
N GLU A 364 12.18 20.69 36.68
CA GLU A 364 12.18 20.79 35.22
C GLU A 364 10.90 20.22 34.63
N LEU A 365 10.44 19.06 35.13
CA LEU A 365 9.21 18.42 34.67
C LEU A 365 7.97 19.27 35.01
N GLN A 366 7.94 19.91 36.17
CA GLN A 366 6.89 20.86 36.55
C GLN A 366 6.87 22.08 35.64
N GLN A 367 8.06 22.62 35.30
CA GLN A 367 8.18 23.74 34.36
C GLN A 367 7.62 23.36 32.98
N TYR A 368 7.96 22.18 32.45
CA TYR A 368 7.40 21.71 31.19
C TYR A 368 5.89 21.52 31.26
N ASN A 369 5.36 20.91 32.31
CA ASN A 369 3.91 20.76 32.49
C ASN A 369 3.19 22.12 32.46
N PHE A 370 3.74 23.14 33.16
CA PHE A 370 3.20 24.49 33.13
C PHE A 370 3.34 25.17 31.77
N GLU A 371 4.52 25.07 31.14
CA GLU A 371 4.82 25.63 29.83
C GLU A 371 3.86 25.08 28.77
N ILE A 372 3.66 23.76 28.72
CA ILE A 372 2.76 23.10 27.78
C ILE A 372 1.30 23.52 27.98
N GLN A 373 0.82 23.57 29.23
CA GLN A 373 -0.55 24.05 29.50
C GLN A 373 -0.74 25.50 29.04
N LYS A 374 0.27 26.36 29.26
CA LYS A 374 0.26 27.75 28.82
C LYS A 374 0.30 27.87 27.29
N LEU A 375 1.18 27.12 26.63
CA LEU A 375 1.35 27.13 25.17
C LEU A 375 0.05 26.74 24.45
N TYR A 376 -0.62 25.68 24.90
CA TYR A 376 -1.84 25.17 24.27
C TYR A 376 -3.13 25.73 24.84
N LYS A 377 -3.06 26.54 25.92
CA LYS A 377 -4.21 27.07 26.67
C LYS A 377 -5.21 25.99 27.08
N LYS A 378 -4.70 24.82 27.47
CA LYS A 378 -5.48 23.62 27.78
C LYS A 378 -4.84 22.86 28.95
N GLN A 379 -5.68 22.20 29.75
CA GLN A 379 -5.22 21.31 30.81
C GLN A 379 -4.65 20.01 30.22
N ILE A 380 -3.67 19.41 30.90
CA ILE A 380 -3.15 18.09 30.53
C ILE A 380 -3.99 16.99 31.19
N ARG A 381 -4.44 16.04 30.38
CA ARG A 381 -5.17 14.85 30.75
C ARG A 381 -4.29 13.64 30.48
N TYR A 382 -3.98 12.89 31.52
CA TYR A 382 -3.20 11.66 31.43
C TYR A 382 -4.14 10.47 31.34
N THR A 383 -3.91 9.57 30.39
CA THR A 383 -4.75 8.40 30.19
C THR A 383 -3.93 7.15 29.96
N PHE A 384 -4.44 5.99 30.40
CA PHE A 384 -3.88 4.70 29.96
C PHE A 384 -4.56 4.24 28.67
N ASP A 385 -3.75 3.88 27.67
CA ASP A 385 -4.17 3.34 26.37
C ASP A 385 -3.36 2.06 26.10
N GLU A 386 -4.00 0.89 26.23
CA GLU A 386 -3.31 -0.39 26.01
C GLU A 386 -3.06 -0.66 24.51
N ASN A 387 -3.71 0.10 23.61
CA ASN A 387 -3.53 -0.05 22.16
C ASN A 387 -2.36 0.79 21.63
N LEU A 388 -1.59 1.43 22.53
CA LEU A 388 -0.48 2.28 22.15
C LEU A 388 0.66 1.48 21.53
N GLN A 389 1.02 1.80 20.28
CA GLN A 389 2.13 1.15 19.58
C GLN A 389 3.51 1.43 20.22
N GLY A 390 3.61 2.43 21.10
CA GLY A 390 4.82 2.78 21.86
C GLY A 390 4.60 2.88 23.37
N HIS A 391 5.57 3.46 24.08
CA HIS A 391 5.52 3.66 25.55
C HIS A 391 4.60 4.82 25.98
N ILE A 392 4.59 5.90 25.19
CA ILE A 392 3.87 7.13 25.47
C ILE A 392 3.51 7.85 24.16
N SER A 393 2.37 8.54 24.12
CA SER A 393 2.02 9.43 23.00
C SER A 393 1.41 10.73 23.49
N PHE A 394 1.63 11.77 22.70
CA PHE A 394 0.97 13.06 22.83
C PHE A 394 -0.20 13.16 21.84
N GLY A 395 -1.32 13.71 22.29
CA GLY A 395 -2.50 14.00 21.47
C GLY A 395 -3.13 15.33 21.87
N LEU A 396 -3.90 15.92 20.96
CA LEU A 396 -4.64 17.15 21.22
C LEU A 396 -6.13 16.91 20.99
N SER A 397 -6.95 17.06 22.04
CA SER A 397 -8.41 17.01 21.91
C SER A 397 -9.02 18.40 21.98
N LYS A 398 -10.33 18.54 21.76
CA LYS A 398 -11.03 19.83 21.86
C LYS A 398 -10.87 20.48 23.24
N GLU A 399 -10.87 19.67 24.30
CA GLU A 399 -10.95 20.12 25.69
C GLU A 399 -9.60 20.10 26.44
N ALA A 400 -8.67 19.23 26.03
CA ALA A 400 -7.45 18.98 26.78
C ALA A 400 -6.27 18.59 25.88
N ILE A 401 -5.08 18.64 26.46
CA ILE A 401 -3.88 17.99 25.95
C ILE A 401 -3.91 16.56 26.49
N GLU A 402 -3.76 15.56 25.64
CA GLU A 402 -3.81 14.16 26.05
C GLU A 402 -2.41 13.54 26.06
N ILE A 403 -2.00 13.00 27.20
CA ILE A 403 -0.80 12.19 27.32
C ILE A 403 -1.26 10.76 27.58
N LYS A 404 -1.09 9.92 26.57
CA LYS A 404 -1.49 8.51 26.61
C LYS A 404 -0.29 7.66 27.00
N LEU A 405 -0.50 6.75 27.95
CA LEU A 405 0.52 5.92 28.57
C LEU A 405 0.18 4.45 28.35
N ARG A 406 1.18 3.61 28.11
CA ARG A 406 1.01 2.16 28.08
C ARG A 406 1.26 1.57 29.46
N ARG A 407 0.36 0.72 29.96
CA ARG A 407 0.46 0.21 31.35
C ARG A 407 1.63 -0.73 31.56
N GLU A 408 1.89 -1.59 30.58
CA GLU A 408 2.92 -2.64 30.60
C GLU A 408 4.34 -2.07 30.76
N THR A 409 4.58 -0.89 30.20
CA THR A 409 5.91 -0.26 30.21
C THR A 409 6.10 0.64 31.42
N GLY A 410 5.07 0.72 32.28
CA GLY A 410 5.05 1.54 33.48
C GLY A 410 5.00 3.04 33.19
N LEU A 411 4.95 3.81 34.28
CA LEU A 411 5.09 5.26 34.29
C LEU A 411 6.45 5.62 34.90
N ASN A 412 7.25 6.39 34.19
CA ASN A 412 8.53 6.91 34.70
C ASN A 412 8.77 8.38 34.31
N LEU A 413 9.79 8.98 34.93
CA LEU A 413 10.17 10.38 34.75
C LEU A 413 10.52 10.70 33.29
N SER A 414 11.37 9.86 32.68
CA SER A 414 11.85 10.03 31.31
C SER A 414 10.72 10.01 30.28
N GLN A 415 9.70 9.19 30.51
CA GLN A 415 8.54 9.13 29.62
C GLN A 415 7.76 10.43 29.60
N LEU A 416 7.42 10.97 30.78
CA LEU A 416 6.72 12.24 30.86
C LEU A 416 7.55 13.40 30.29
N ALA A 417 8.86 13.41 30.55
CA ALA A 417 9.78 14.39 29.98
C ALA A 417 9.78 14.32 28.44
N PHE A 418 9.88 13.13 27.86
CA PHE A 418 9.81 12.92 26.42
C PHE A 418 8.48 13.44 25.83
N ALA A 419 7.35 13.15 26.47
CA ALA A 419 6.04 13.60 25.99
C ALA A 419 5.88 15.13 26.05
N PHE A 420 6.35 15.79 27.11
CA PHE A 420 6.26 17.25 27.19
C PHE A 420 7.21 17.95 26.23
N ILE A 421 8.45 17.47 26.12
CA ILE A 421 9.39 18.03 25.15
C ILE A 421 8.82 17.82 23.74
N GLY A 422 8.36 16.61 23.41
CA GLY A 422 7.68 16.34 22.14
C GLY A 422 6.48 17.26 21.87
N ALA A 423 5.65 17.53 22.88
CA ALA A 423 4.54 18.48 22.80
C ALA A 423 5.02 19.91 22.48
N LYS A 424 6.12 20.35 23.10
CA LYS A 424 6.72 21.66 22.81
C LYS A 424 7.16 21.76 21.36
N TYR A 425 7.88 20.76 20.86
CA TYR A 425 8.32 20.74 19.46
C TYR A 425 7.13 20.68 18.49
N TYR A 426 6.09 19.92 18.82
CA TYR A 426 4.84 19.91 18.05
C TYR A 426 4.23 21.31 17.97
N HIS A 427 4.14 22.04 19.08
CA HIS A 427 3.60 23.40 19.09
C HIS A 427 4.39 24.37 18.21
N LEU A 428 5.71 24.20 18.16
CA LEU A 428 6.63 25.00 17.35
C LEU A 428 6.57 24.63 15.85
N GLY A 429 5.73 23.66 15.46
CA GLY A 429 5.54 23.26 14.06
C GLY A 429 6.54 22.22 13.57
N TYR A 430 7.28 21.56 14.46
CA TYR A 430 8.28 20.54 14.13
C TYR A 430 7.66 19.15 13.90
N PHE A 431 6.48 19.05 13.30
CA PHE A 431 5.75 17.79 13.16
C PHE A 431 4.98 17.62 11.85
N SER A 432 5.02 16.39 11.31
CA SER A 432 4.05 15.89 10.33
C SER A 432 3.36 14.65 10.91
N ALA A 433 2.03 14.58 10.81
CA ALA A 433 1.23 13.52 11.43
C ALA A 433 1.71 12.10 11.03
N PRO A 434 1.71 11.13 11.97
CA PRO A 434 2.15 9.77 11.72
C PRO A 434 0.97 8.94 11.24
N THR A 435 0.43 9.21 10.05
CA THR A 435 -0.51 8.28 9.38
C THR A 435 -0.69 8.64 7.92
N ILE A 436 0.19 8.16 7.03
CA ILE A 436 -0.13 7.97 5.61
C ILE A 436 0.65 6.74 5.05
N TYR A 437 0.05 5.54 5.22
CA TYR A 437 0.16 4.26 4.46
C TYR A 437 1.49 3.48 4.34
N ASN A 438 1.39 2.17 4.03
CA ASN A 438 2.39 1.08 4.10
C ASN A 438 2.97 0.63 2.70
N ASP A 439 4.30 0.56 2.53
CA ASP A 439 5.17 0.16 1.38
C ASP A 439 6.60 -0.08 1.94
N ILE A 440 7.39 -0.97 1.36
CA ILE A 440 8.75 -1.37 1.79
C ILE A 440 9.83 -0.29 1.58
N ARG A 441 9.69 0.66 0.63
CA ARG A 441 10.60 1.84 0.50
C ARG A 441 10.48 2.82 1.67
N GLN A 442 9.48 2.61 2.53
CA GLN A 442 9.15 3.50 3.63
C GLN A 442 10.01 3.29 4.86
N LYS A 443 10.78 2.20 4.95
CA LYS A 443 11.57 1.95 6.16
C LYS A 443 12.67 3.00 6.37
N VAL A 444 13.41 3.37 5.31
CA VAL A 444 14.48 4.39 5.38
C VAL A 444 13.91 5.75 5.75
N ILE A 445 12.79 6.15 5.14
CA ILE A 445 12.21 7.49 5.30
C ILE A 445 11.42 7.60 6.61
N SER A 446 10.74 6.53 7.02
CA SER A 446 10.10 6.42 8.33
C SER A 446 11.16 6.45 9.44
N GLU A 447 12.25 5.68 9.29
CA GLU A 447 13.37 5.71 10.23
C GLU A 447 14.05 7.10 10.23
N LEU A 448 14.33 7.71 9.07
CA LEU A 448 14.90 9.07 8.99
C LEU A 448 14.03 10.12 9.68
N SER A 449 12.72 10.09 9.41
CA SER A 449 11.75 11.00 10.03
C SER A 449 11.65 10.78 11.53
N HIS A 450 11.66 9.53 11.98
CA HIS A 450 11.65 9.16 13.39
C HIS A 450 12.95 9.61 14.09
N ASN A 451 14.11 9.38 13.47
CA ASN A 451 15.42 9.73 14.02
C ASN A 451 15.58 11.24 14.17
N LEU A 452 15.23 11.99 13.13
CA LEU A 452 15.30 13.46 13.13
C LEU A 452 14.32 14.07 14.15
N PHE A 453 13.23 13.39 14.52
CA PHE A 453 12.37 13.82 15.62
C PHE A 453 12.96 13.48 17.00
N HIS A 454 13.48 12.26 17.17
CA HIS A 454 13.97 11.78 18.46
C HIS A 454 15.28 12.43 18.90
N ILE A 455 16.19 12.76 17.96
CA ILE A 455 17.50 13.36 18.26
C ILE A 455 17.41 14.66 19.08
N PRO A 456 16.66 15.71 18.65
CA PRO A 456 16.59 16.96 19.42
C PRO A 456 15.91 16.77 20.78
N ILE A 457 14.90 15.90 20.85
CA ILE A 457 14.21 15.59 22.12
C ILE A 457 15.19 14.92 23.09
N VAL A 458 15.95 13.93 22.63
CA VAL A 458 16.95 13.22 23.43
C VAL A 458 18.09 14.14 23.86
N ALA A 459 18.54 15.05 22.99
CA ALA A 459 19.56 16.04 23.32
C ALA A 459 19.05 17.00 24.41
N GLU A 460 17.82 17.51 24.29
CA GLU A 460 17.20 18.36 25.31
C GLU A 460 16.97 17.61 26.63
N MET A 461 16.51 16.35 26.58
CA MET A 461 16.40 15.48 27.75
C MET A 461 17.75 15.34 28.46
N SER A 462 18.81 15.06 27.72
CA SER A 462 20.16 14.88 28.27
C SER A 462 20.69 16.17 28.91
N ARG A 463 20.47 17.33 28.26
CA ARG A 463 20.83 18.67 28.79
C ARG A 463 20.10 19.01 30.09
N LYS A 464 18.90 18.47 30.27
CA LYS A 464 18.06 18.65 31.46
C LYS A 464 18.23 17.54 32.51
N GLY A 465 19.18 16.63 32.31
CA GLY A 465 19.49 15.57 33.27
C GLY A 465 18.50 14.41 33.28
N PHE A 466 17.63 14.28 32.27
CA PHE A 466 16.73 13.14 32.13
C PHE A 466 17.46 11.97 31.45
N SER A 467 17.25 10.75 31.97
CA SER A 467 17.75 9.54 31.29
C SER A 467 17.03 9.34 29.97
N SER A 468 17.78 9.05 28.92
CA SER A 468 17.25 8.75 27.59
C SER A 468 17.35 7.26 27.24
N GLN A 469 17.96 6.42 28.10
CA GLN A 469 18.18 4.99 27.84
C GLN A 469 16.89 4.20 27.56
N ASP A 470 15.79 4.55 28.23
CA ASP A 470 14.48 3.90 28.06
C ASP A 470 13.85 4.16 26.67
N PHE A 471 14.32 5.16 25.94
CA PHE A 471 13.79 5.58 24.63
C PHE A 471 14.69 5.23 23.45
N LEU A 472 15.93 4.82 23.72
CA LEU A 472 17.02 4.78 22.74
C LEU A 472 17.50 3.37 22.39
N SER A 473 17.03 2.35 23.11
CA SER A 473 17.73 1.06 23.23
C SER A 473 17.93 0.28 21.90
N PRO A 474 16.96 0.20 20.96
CA PRO A 474 17.17 -0.57 19.73
C PRO A 474 17.89 0.23 18.62
N PHE A 475 17.50 1.50 18.42
CA PHE A 475 17.96 2.29 17.28
C PHE A 475 19.39 2.82 17.46
N LEU A 476 19.71 3.46 18.59
CA LEU A 476 21.05 4.00 18.81
C LEU A 476 22.10 2.91 19.00
N SER A 477 21.72 1.73 19.51
CA SER A 477 22.65 0.59 19.60
C SER A 477 23.10 0.16 18.19
N LYS A 478 22.15 0.07 17.24
CA LYS A 478 22.44 -0.25 15.84
C LYS A 478 23.19 0.87 15.12
N LEU A 479 22.82 2.14 15.37
CA LEU A 479 23.50 3.30 14.80
C LEU A 479 24.96 3.38 15.28
N LYS A 480 25.21 3.14 16.58
CA LYS A 480 26.56 3.08 17.16
C LYS A 480 27.38 1.94 16.59
N GLU A 481 26.79 0.77 16.35
CA GLU A 481 27.44 -0.37 15.71
C GLU A 481 27.90 -0.03 14.28
N VAL A 482 27.07 0.66 13.50
CA VAL A 482 27.39 1.10 12.12
C VAL A 482 28.44 2.23 12.12
N LEU A 483 28.31 3.21 13.03
CA LEU A 483 29.28 4.31 13.16
C LEU A 483 30.66 3.81 13.59
N ALA A 484 30.72 2.79 14.46
CA ALA A 484 31.98 2.16 14.87
C ALA A 484 32.73 1.47 13.72
N GLN A 485 32.01 1.00 12.69
CA GLN A 485 32.60 0.35 11.50
C GLN A 485 33.23 1.35 10.51
N ARG A 486 32.87 2.64 10.55
CA ARG A 486 33.33 3.66 9.59
C ARG A 486 34.43 4.60 10.10
N SER A 487 34.96 4.38 11.32
CA SER A 487 36.01 5.22 11.91
C SER A 487 35.68 6.73 11.98
N GLU A 488 34.41 7.10 11.94
CA GLU A 488 33.96 8.48 12.12
C GLU A 488 33.67 8.75 13.60
N LYS A 489 34.38 9.73 14.16
CA LYS A 489 34.19 10.21 15.52
C LYS A 489 33.23 11.40 15.48
N HIS A 490 32.11 11.25 16.19
CA HIS A 490 31.12 12.27 16.53
C HIS A 490 30.20 12.75 15.40
N ILE A 491 28.92 12.40 15.52
CA ILE A 491 27.82 13.23 14.98
C ILE A 491 27.74 14.46 15.89
N GLU A 492 28.02 15.65 15.37
CA GLU A 492 27.79 16.91 16.08
C GLU A 492 26.29 17.09 16.39
N GLU A 493 25.96 17.85 17.45
CA GLU A 493 24.58 18.13 17.86
C GLU A 493 23.79 18.76 16.69
N LEU A 494 22.91 17.96 16.08
CA LEU A 494 22.12 18.36 14.92
C LEU A 494 21.08 19.42 15.33
N GLN A 495 21.35 20.68 14.99
CA GLN A 495 20.45 21.81 15.21
C GLN A 495 19.37 21.85 14.12
N LEU A 496 18.29 21.08 14.30
CA LEU A 496 17.21 21.02 13.34
C LEU A 496 16.30 22.26 13.41
N THR A 497 16.33 23.08 12.36
CA THR A 497 15.35 24.14 12.08
C THR A 497 14.10 23.64 11.35
N ARG A 498 13.03 24.46 11.28
CA ARG A 498 11.74 24.08 10.66
C ARG A 498 11.88 23.75 9.18
N ILE A 499 12.85 24.37 8.50
CA ILE A 499 13.20 24.09 7.10
C ILE A 499 13.56 22.61 6.90
N HIS A 500 14.28 21.99 7.83
CA HIS A 500 14.58 20.57 7.73
C HIS A 500 13.31 19.71 7.85
N TYR A 501 12.41 20.04 8.77
CA TYR A 501 11.13 19.34 8.93
C TYR A 501 10.23 19.48 7.70
N GLU A 502 10.21 20.66 7.09
CA GLU A 502 9.51 20.94 5.84
C GLU A 502 10.11 20.16 4.66
N ALA A 503 11.45 20.07 4.58
CA ALA A 503 12.15 19.26 3.59
C ALA A 503 11.84 17.77 3.73
N ILE A 504 11.81 17.24 4.96
CA ILE A 504 11.44 15.85 5.25
C ILE A 504 9.97 15.62 4.93
N THR A 505 9.10 16.57 5.22
CA THR A 505 7.67 16.47 4.87
C THR A 505 7.48 16.37 3.36
N LEU A 506 8.21 17.18 2.58
CA LEU A 506 8.23 17.05 1.12
C LEU A 506 8.82 15.72 0.63
N LEU A 507 9.91 15.27 1.25
CA LEU A 507 10.51 13.97 0.97
C LEU A 507 9.49 12.86 1.18
N ARG A 508 8.76 12.89 2.30
CA ARG A 508 7.65 11.98 2.60
C ARG A 508 6.54 12.09 1.57
N ILE A 509 6.09 13.30 1.21
CA ILE A 509 5.06 13.49 0.17
C ILE A 509 5.49 12.88 -1.19
N ASN A 510 6.77 12.99 -1.55
CA ASN A 510 7.28 12.45 -2.80
C ASN A 510 7.31 10.91 -2.82
N TYR A 511 7.73 10.27 -1.72
CA TYR A 511 7.84 8.81 -1.62
C TYR A 511 6.56 8.11 -1.12
N GLU A 512 5.88 8.65 -0.11
CA GLU A 512 4.65 8.12 0.49
C GLU A 512 3.40 8.54 -0.29
N GLY A 513 3.45 9.66 -1.03
CA GLY A 513 2.33 10.20 -1.79
C GLY A 513 2.03 9.48 -3.10
N PHE A 514 2.26 8.16 -3.22
CA PHE A 514 1.86 7.40 -4.42
C PHE A 514 0.35 7.48 -4.72
N HIS A 515 -0.45 7.87 -3.72
CA HIS A 515 -1.88 8.15 -3.81
C HIS A 515 -2.20 9.62 -4.12
N LEU A 516 -1.21 10.51 -4.18
CA LEU A 516 -1.37 11.90 -4.59
C LEU A 516 -1.17 12.00 -6.11
N SER A 517 -2.15 12.59 -6.80
CA SER A 517 -2.05 12.84 -8.24
C SER A 517 -0.83 13.69 -8.59
N ARG A 518 -0.32 13.55 -9.81
CA ARG A 518 0.81 14.34 -10.32
C ARG A 518 0.56 15.85 -10.18
N THR A 519 -0.67 16.30 -10.39
CA THR A 519 -1.08 17.70 -10.21
C THR A 519 -0.99 18.15 -8.76
N ARG A 520 -1.44 17.33 -7.79
CA ARG A 520 -1.32 17.67 -6.36
C ARG A 520 0.14 17.69 -5.91
N LYS A 521 0.95 16.74 -6.37
CA LYS A 521 2.40 16.78 -6.13
C LYS A 521 3.01 18.07 -6.68
N HIS A 522 2.65 18.45 -7.90
CA HIS A 522 3.12 19.69 -8.51
C HIS A 522 2.65 20.94 -7.75
N GLN A 523 1.39 21.00 -7.32
CA GLN A 523 0.86 22.11 -6.51
C GLN A 523 1.55 22.22 -5.14
N ILE A 524 1.88 21.09 -4.51
CA ILE A 524 2.67 21.06 -3.27
C ILE A 524 4.09 21.56 -3.58
N GLU A 525 4.72 21.08 -4.65
CA GLU A 525 6.04 21.57 -5.06
C GLU A 525 6.04 23.07 -5.36
N GLU A 526 5.05 23.61 -6.08
CA GLU A 526 4.88 25.04 -6.33
C GLU A 526 4.65 25.82 -5.04
N LEU A 527 3.84 25.29 -4.13
CA LEU A 527 3.61 25.89 -2.81
C LEU A 527 4.91 25.99 -2.03
N PHE A 528 5.71 24.93 -1.98
CA PHE A 528 7.00 24.96 -1.30
C PHE A 528 8.04 25.78 -2.07
N GLN A 529 8.03 25.79 -3.40
CA GLN A 529 8.87 26.68 -4.20
C GLN A 529 8.58 28.15 -3.88
N LEU A 530 7.31 28.48 -3.59
CA LEU A 530 6.88 29.83 -3.23
C LEU A 530 7.11 30.17 -1.75
N LYS A 531 6.88 29.23 -0.83
CA LYS A 531 6.83 29.47 0.62
C LYS A 531 8.04 28.97 1.38
N SER A 532 8.75 27.98 0.86
CA SER A 532 9.90 27.33 1.50
C SER A 532 10.88 26.75 0.47
N PRO A 533 11.46 27.58 -0.41
CA PRO A 533 12.30 27.12 -1.53
C PRO A 533 13.56 26.37 -1.06
N ILE A 534 14.09 26.74 0.11
CA ILE A 534 15.23 26.06 0.73
C ILE A 534 14.83 24.63 1.14
N SER A 535 13.65 24.44 1.73
CA SER A 535 13.14 23.11 2.08
C SER A 535 12.93 22.21 0.87
N LEU A 536 12.45 22.79 -0.26
CA LEU A 536 12.32 22.06 -1.51
C LEU A 536 13.67 21.66 -2.13
N LYS A 537 14.68 22.53 -2.03
CA LYS A 537 16.04 22.22 -2.46
C LYS A 537 16.63 21.09 -1.61
N LEU A 538 16.51 21.20 -0.28
CA LEU A 538 16.98 20.17 0.65
C LEU A 538 16.29 18.82 0.41
N SER A 539 14.97 18.81 0.19
CA SER A 539 14.24 17.56 -0.05
C SER A 539 14.73 16.84 -1.32
N LYS A 540 15.02 17.59 -2.40
CA LYS A 540 15.58 17.04 -3.64
C LYS A 540 16.98 16.46 -3.43
N GLU A 541 17.82 17.10 -2.63
CA GLU A 541 19.15 16.56 -2.32
C GLU A 541 19.09 15.31 -1.44
N LEU A 542 18.17 15.27 -0.47
CA LEU A 542 17.91 14.07 0.32
C LEU A 542 17.43 12.91 -0.57
N ILE A 543 16.55 13.16 -1.56
CA ILE A 543 16.16 12.16 -2.58
C ILE A 543 17.39 11.63 -3.32
N ASN A 544 18.30 12.51 -3.74
CA ASN A 544 19.51 12.13 -4.45
C ASN A 544 20.43 11.25 -3.59
N ILE A 545 20.63 11.59 -2.32
CA ILE A 545 21.43 10.80 -1.38
C ILE A 545 20.82 9.41 -1.21
N ILE A 546 19.51 9.32 -0.96
CA ILE A 546 18.80 8.05 -0.78
C ILE A 546 18.89 7.17 -2.03
N ASN A 547 18.67 7.74 -3.22
CA ASN A 547 18.69 6.98 -4.47
C ASN A 547 20.09 6.46 -4.84
N LYS A 548 21.16 7.18 -4.47
CA LYS A 548 22.55 6.76 -4.73
C LYS A 548 22.98 5.56 -3.89
N LEU A 549 22.43 5.40 -2.69
CA LEU A 549 22.91 4.44 -1.68
C LEU A 549 22.14 3.11 -1.67
N ASN A 550 21.33 2.85 -2.70
CA ASN A 550 20.60 1.60 -2.94
C ASN A 550 19.88 1.05 -1.69
N PRO A 551 18.70 1.59 -1.33
CA PRO A 551 18.03 1.30 -0.05
C PRO A 551 17.46 -0.14 0.07
N TYR A 552 17.64 -1.00 -0.94
CA TYR A 552 17.15 -2.38 -0.92
C TYR A 552 18.00 -3.33 -0.06
N GLU A 553 19.18 -2.90 0.38
CA GLU A 553 20.03 -3.64 1.32
C GLU A 553 19.92 -3.08 2.75
N LYS A 554 19.88 -3.96 3.75
CA LYS A 554 19.68 -3.58 5.16
C LYS A 554 20.76 -2.61 5.67
N GLU A 555 21.98 -2.73 5.17
CA GLU A 555 23.11 -1.84 5.47
C GLU A 555 22.99 -0.49 4.75
N GLY A 556 22.48 -0.49 3.50
CA GLY A 556 22.23 0.72 2.71
C GLY A 556 21.23 1.69 3.35
N ASN A 557 20.25 1.18 4.11
CA ASN A 557 19.32 2.02 4.88
C ASN A 557 20.03 2.85 5.96
N TYR A 558 20.85 2.21 6.80
CA TYR A 558 21.54 2.91 7.89
C TYR A 558 22.55 3.92 7.36
N ILE A 559 23.25 3.56 6.27
CA ILE A 559 24.20 4.45 5.59
C ILE A 559 23.46 5.64 4.99
N ALA A 560 22.34 5.44 4.28
CA ALA A 560 21.54 6.54 3.74
C ALA A 560 21.03 7.49 4.85
N ASN A 561 20.60 6.94 5.99
CA ASN A 561 20.19 7.72 7.15
C ASN A 561 21.32 8.61 7.69
N LEU A 562 22.52 8.05 7.85
CA LEU A 562 23.70 8.78 8.33
C LEU A 562 24.12 9.88 7.36
N GLU A 563 24.19 9.59 6.07
CA GLU A 563 24.57 10.55 5.02
C GLU A 563 23.54 11.69 4.93
N CYS A 564 22.24 11.39 5.05
CA CYS A 564 21.21 12.41 5.17
C CYS A 564 21.40 13.30 6.41
N ILE A 565 21.72 12.72 7.57
CA ILE A 565 21.98 13.48 8.81
C ILE A 565 23.24 14.35 8.66
N SER A 566 24.33 13.81 8.10
CA SER A 566 25.58 14.57 7.88
C SER A 566 25.34 15.74 6.93
N TYR A 567 24.63 15.49 5.83
CA TYR A 567 24.27 16.52 4.87
C TYR A 567 23.45 17.66 5.50
N LEU A 568 22.49 17.32 6.39
CA LEU A 568 21.70 18.31 7.12
C LEU A 568 22.55 19.09 8.16
N ASN A 569 23.61 18.47 8.70
CA ASN A 569 24.54 19.12 9.64
C ASN A 569 25.52 20.08 8.97
N GLU A 570 26.09 19.70 7.82
CA GLU A 570 27.22 20.39 7.19
C GLU A 570 26.82 21.56 6.29
N ASN A 571 25.57 21.63 5.82
CA ASN A 571 25.16 22.62 4.82
C ASN A 571 24.98 24.02 5.44
N GLU A 572 25.83 24.98 5.05
CA GLU A 572 25.81 26.36 5.56
C GLU A 572 24.53 27.16 5.25
N GLU A 573 23.77 26.80 4.20
CA GLU A 573 22.46 27.42 3.93
C GLU A 573 21.47 27.15 5.09
N ASN A 574 21.67 26.06 5.84
CA ASN A 574 20.83 25.67 7.00
C ASN A 574 21.02 26.61 8.20
N LYS A 575 22.22 27.17 8.37
CA LYS A 575 22.57 28.05 9.50
C LYS A 575 22.06 29.48 9.34
N LYS A 576 21.67 29.87 8.11
CA LYS A 576 21.20 31.23 7.75
C LYS A 576 19.68 31.36 7.65
N ALA A 577 18.96 30.25 7.80
CA ALA A 577 17.51 30.22 7.75
C ALA A 577 16.90 30.94 8.96
N HIS A 578 16.28 32.11 8.74
CA HIS A 578 15.50 32.78 9.78
C HIS A 578 14.24 31.98 10.08
N ASP A 579 14.04 31.69 11.37
CA ASP A 579 12.87 31.01 11.93
C ASP A 579 11.66 31.98 11.94
N TYR A 580 11.18 32.38 10.76
CA TYR A 580 10.14 33.41 10.64
C TYR A 580 9.09 33.04 9.58
N THR A 581 8.08 32.29 10.00
CA THR A 581 6.67 32.52 9.63
C THR A 581 5.76 31.62 10.47
N PRO A 582 4.56 32.08 10.88
CA PRO A 582 3.58 31.26 11.63
C PRO A 582 3.24 29.93 10.93
N ASN A 583 2.52 29.03 11.59
CA ASN A 583 2.07 27.76 11.00
C ASN A 583 0.99 28.00 9.91
N ILE A 584 1.40 28.59 8.78
CA ILE A 584 0.53 28.98 7.68
C ILE A 584 -0.07 27.74 7.01
N TYR A 585 0.62 26.60 7.07
CA TYR A 585 0.23 25.36 6.41
C TYR A 585 -1.04 24.75 6.97
N ASP A 586 -1.36 24.91 8.26
CA ASP A 586 -2.63 24.40 8.82
C ASP A 586 -3.83 25.06 8.13
N SER A 587 -3.77 26.37 7.88
CA SER A 587 -4.83 27.09 7.14
C SER A 587 -4.88 26.71 5.66
N TYR A 588 -3.73 26.35 5.06
CA TYR A 588 -3.65 25.95 3.66
C TYR A 588 -4.05 24.48 3.45
N ILE A 589 -3.73 23.58 4.39
CA ILE A 589 -4.18 22.20 4.41
C ILE A 589 -5.69 22.16 4.71
N GLU A 590 -6.17 22.98 5.65
CA GLU A 590 -7.61 23.19 5.85
C GLU A 590 -8.27 23.80 4.60
N LYS A 591 -7.65 24.77 3.92
CA LYS A 591 -8.14 25.25 2.62
C LYS A 591 -8.10 24.16 1.56
N LEU A 592 -7.07 23.33 1.47
CA LEU A 592 -7.01 22.21 0.52
C LEU A 592 -8.09 21.16 0.81
N LYS A 593 -8.44 20.96 2.09
CA LYS A 593 -9.56 20.11 2.53
C LYS A 593 -10.93 20.75 2.27
N ASN A 594 -11.03 22.07 2.38
CA ASN A 594 -12.30 22.82 2.41
C ASN A 594 -12.57 23.68 1.15
N THR A 595 -11.67 23.72 0.16
CA THR A 595 -11.90 24.44 -1.10
C THR A 595 -12.93 23.63 -1.88
N PRO A 596 -14.16 24.13 -2.06
CA PRO A 596 -15.12 23.49 -2.95
C PRO A 596 -14.58 23.62 -4.37
N ASN A 597 -14.85 22.62 -5.20
CA ASN A 597 -14.61 22.71 -6.64
C ASN A 597 -15.26 23.97 -7.19
N LYS A 598 -14.46 25.00 -7.46
CA LYS A 598 -14.89 26.04 -8.40
C LYS A 598 -14.84 25.41 -9.78
N THR A 599 -15.98 24.91 -10.22
CA THR A 599 -16.31 24.75 -11.64
C THR A 599 -16.29 26.13 -12.28
N SER A 600 -15.12 26.59 -12.73
CA SER A 600 -15.04 27.73 -13.64
C SER A 600 -15.13 27.20 -15.06
N HIS A 601 -16.35 27.09 -15.58
CA HIS A 601 -16.65 27.27 -17.00
C HIS A 601 -18.11 27.75 -17.10
N GLU A 602 -18.34 28.98 -16.64
CA GLU A 602 -19.23 29.87 -17.37
C GLU A 602 -18.30 30.69 -18.27
N GLU A 603 -18.25 30.35 -19.56
CA GLU A 603 -17.85 31.28 -20.61
C GLU A 603 -19.12 31.74 -21.34
N PRO A 604 -19.14 32.96 -21.92
CA PRO A 604 -20.27 33.43 -22.70
C PRO A 604 -20.55 32.58 -23.94
#